data_AF-A0A4W3JSJ2-F1
#
_entry.id   AF-A0A4W3JSJ2-F1
#
_cell.length_a   1.000
_cell.length_b   1.000
_cell.length_c   1.000
_cell.angle_alpha   90.00
_cell.angle_beta   90.00
_cell.angle_gamma   90.00
#
_symmetry.space_group_name_H-M   'P 1'
#
loop_
_entity.id
_entity.type
_entity.pdbx_description
1 polymer ?
#
loop_
_entity_poly.entity_id
_entity_poly.type
_entity_poly.pdbx_seq_one_letter_code
_entity_poly.pdbx_strand_id
1 'polypeptide(L)'
;MDITSASTIVLQALTQATSQDTVVLKPAEEQLKQWETHPGFYSVLLNIFTNHTLDVNVRWLAVLYFKNGIDLLHSFVADDSALAEDEKASLRAGLIANFNEPVNQIATQIGVLIAKVARLDCPRQWPELIPTLLESVKVQDYLRQHRALLTFYHVTKTLASKRLAVDKRLFQDLASGIYNFACSLWNHHTDTFLHQICTGEADAIKSLERTLLSLKGIVHLTNTEIGFLHSIAENTCREKLEKTIILFTKVLLDFLDYHPFSFITLIQRSLEFAVSYVFTSAGEGVTFERFIVQCMNLIKMIVKNDAYKPAKTTEESKPETLEAHKIKISFFNYPTLTEICRRLVSHYFLLTPEELAMWEEDPEGFAVEETGGDSWKYSLRPCTEVLFLDIFHEYSQTLAPVLLEMVQTLHGPTNVEDSVGLLVKDAVYNAIGLAAYELFDNVDFDQWFKSQLLAELHVSHIRYKLIRRRVIWLIGQWISVKFKSELRPMLYEAILNLMQDQDLVTCISKIITPLQ
;
A
#
# COMPACT_ATOMS: atom_id res chain seq x y z
N MET A 1 21.28 -4.41 -47.92
CA MET A 1 20.96 -5.81 -47.59
C MET A 1 19.45 -5.94 -47.68
N ASP A 2 18.91 -6.93 -48.37
CA ASP A 2 17.45 -7.11 -48.48
C ASP A 2 16.87 -7.42 -47.08
N ILE A 3 15.72 -6.85 -46.72
CA ILE A 3 15.14 -6.93 -45.37
C ILE A 3 14.91 -8.39 -44.94
N THR A 4 14.58 -9.26 -45.89
CA THR A 4 14.42 -10.71 -45.72
C THR A 4 15.73 -11.41 -45.36
N SER A 5 16.84 -11.04 -45.99
CA SER A 5 18.17 -11.59 -45.68
C SER A 5 18.67 -11.12 -44.31
N ALA A 6 18.47 -9.85 -43.97
CA ALA A 6 18.80 -9.31 -42.65
C ALA A 6 17.97 -9.95 -41.54
N SER A 7 16.67 -10.19 -41.79
CA SER A 7 15.78 -10.85 -40.84
C SER A 7 16.23 -12.27 -40.49
N THR A 8 16.72 -13.02 -41.47
CA THR A 8 17.20 -14.40 -41.24
C THR A 8 18.45 -14.42 -40.37
N ILE A 9 19.38 -13.50 -40.61
CA ILE A 9 20.65 -13.41 -39.88
C ILE A 9 20.41 -12.99 -38.41
N VAL A 10 19.59 -11.96 -38.18
CA VAL A 10 19.26 -11.49 -36.83
C VAL A 10 18.48 -12.56 -36.06
N LEU A 11 17.55 -13.26 -36.72
CA LEU A 11 16.81 -14.37 -36.11
C LEU A 11 17.74 -15.50 -35.66
N GLN A 12 18.72 -15.85 -36.48
CA GLN A 12 19.71 -16.87 -36.13
C GLN A 12 20.54 -16.45 -34.92
N ALA A 13 21.03 -15.20 -34.88
CA ALA A 13 21.79 -14.69 -33.75
C ALA A 13 20.94 -14.66 -32.45
N LEU A 14 19.68 -14.22 -32.51
CA LEU A 14 18.78 -14.29 -31.36
C LEU A 14 18.53 -15.72 -30.88
N THR A 15 18.41 -16.68 -31.80
CA THR A 15 18.25 -18.10 -31.47
C THR A 15 19.50 -18.67 -30.80
N GLN A 16 20.69 -18.24 -31.22
CA GLN A 16 21.95 -18.63 -30.58
C GLN A 16 22.10 -17.98 -29.19
N ALA A 17 21.64 -16.74 -29.04
CA ALA A 17 21.67 -16.02 -27.76
C ALA A 17 20.70 -16.58 -26.70
N THR A 18 19.70 -17.40 -27.09
CA THR A 18 18.85 -18.12 -26.13
C THR A 18 19.43 -19.48 -25.69
N SER A 19 20.59 -19.88 -26.23
CA SER A 19 21.25 -21.14 -25.88
C SER A 19 21.80 -21.12 -24.44
N GLN A 20 21.81 -22.30 -23.79
CA GLN A 20 22.49 -22.48 -22.51
C GLN A 20 24.02 -22.64 -22.65
N ASP A 21 24.50 -22.87 -23.88
CA ASP A 21 25.94 -22.99 -24.16
C ASP A 21 26.60 -21.61 -24.31
N THR A 22 27.44 -21.26 -23.33
CA THR A 22 28.18 -19.99 -23.30
C THR A 22 29.09 -19.76 -24.53
N VAL A 23 29.54 -20.81 -25.20
CA VAL A 23 30.39 -20.71 -26.40
C VAL A 23 29.59 -20.23 -27.60
N VAL A 24 28.29 -20.51 -27.63
CA VAL A 24 27.35 -20.08 -28.68
C VAL A 24 26.68 -18.76 -28.33
N LEU A 25 26.32 -18.57 -27.05
CA LEU A 25 25.63 -17.38 -26.57
C LEU A 25 26.50 -16.11 -26.67
N LYS A 26 27.74 -16.13 -26.16
CA LYS A 26 28.57 -14.92 -26.08
C LYS A 26 28.85 -14.27 -27.44
N PRO A 27 29.27 -15.02 -28.48
CA PRO A 27 29.47 -14.43 -29.80
C PRO A 27 28.19 -13.85 -30.39
N ALA A 28 27.05 -14.50 -30.14
CA ALA A 28 25.75 -14.02 -30.62
C ALA A 28 25.32 -12.71 -29.92
N GLU A 29 25.53 -12.58 -28.61
CA GLU A 29 25.28 -11.33 -27.88
C GLU A 29 26.18 -10.18 -28.37
N GLU A 30 27.47 -10.46 -28.60
CA GLU A 30 28.42 -9.47 -29.14
C GLU A 30 28.00 -9.01 -30.54
N GLN A 31 27.54 -9.94 -31.38
CA GLN A 31 27.06 -9.64 -32.72
C GLN A 31 25.78 -8.80 -32.69
N LEU A 32 24.82 -9.13 -31.83
CA LEU A 32 23.58 -8.36 -31.65
C LEU A 32 23.90 -6.94 -31.17
N LYS A 33 24.86 -6.78 -30.26
CA LYS A 33 25.32 -5.48 -29.76
C LYS A 33 25.93 -4.61 -30.87
N GLN A 34 26.70 -5.21 -31.78
CA GLN A 34 27.24 -4.50 -32.93
C GLN A 34 26.15 -3.97 -33.88
N TRP A 35 25.01 -4.67 -33.98
CA TRP A 35 23.90 -4.28 -34.84
C TRP A 35 22.96 -3.23 -34.25
N GLU A 36 23.09 -2.87 -32.97
CA GLU A 36 22.23 -1.86 -32.32
C GLU A 36 22.27 -0.48 -32.98
N THR A 37 23.34 -0.18 -33.73
CA THR A 37 23.52 1.09 -34.46
C THR A 37 23.19 0.99 -35.96
N HIS A 38 22.86 -0.20 -36.47
CA HIS A 38 22.60 -0.41 -37.88
C HIS A 38 21.14 -0.03 -38.25
N PRO A 39 20.93 0.79 -39.30
CA PRO A 39 19.59 1.09 -39.80
C PRO A 39 18.82 -0.18 -40.19
N GLY A 40 17.53 -0.24 -39.86
CA GLY A 40 16.68 -1.40 -40.11
C GLY A 40 16.76 -2.51 -39.05
N PHE A 41 17.73 -2.48 -38.13
CA PHE A 41 17.86 -3.50 -37.07
C PHE A 41 16.60 -3.59 -36.20
N TYR A 42 16.09 -2.45 -35.74
CA TYR A 42 14.87 -2.40 -34.92
C TYR A 42 13.62 -2.79 -35.71
N SER A 43 13.58 -2.49 -37.01
CA SER A 43 12.50 -2.93 -37.91
C SER A 43 12.47 -4.47 -38.02
N VAL A 44 13.66 -5.09 -38.07
CA VAL A 44 13.79 -6.56 -38.02
C VAL A 44 13.34 -7.11 -36.67
N LEU A 45 13.77 -6.51 -35.55
CA LEU A 45 13.33 -6.94 -34.22
C LEU A 45 11.80 -6.88 -34.06
N LEU A 46 11.17 -5.81 -34.55
CA LEU A 46 9.72 -5.65 -34.57
C LEU A 46 9.03 -6.79 -35.32
N ASN A 47 9.50 -7.13 -36.53
CA ASN A 47 8.98 -8.24 -37.30
C ASN A 47 9.16 -9.58 -36.58
N ILE A 48 10.29 -9.78 -35.89
CA ILE A 48 10.58 -11.02 -35.16
C ILE A 48 9.62 -11.17 -33.97
N PHE A 49 9.51 -10.18 -33.10
CA PHE A 49 8.66 -10.34 -31.92
C PHE A 49 7.16 -10.28 -32.23
N THR A 50 6.73 -9.68 -33.35
CA THR A 50 5.33 -9.72 -33.79
C THR A 50 4.97 -11.02 -34.52
N ASN A 51 5.94 -11.83 -34.94
CA ASN A 51 5.69 -13.12 -35.56
C ASN A 51 5.43 -14.21 -34.50
N HIS A 52 4.14 -14.52 -34.27
CA HIS A 52 3.70 -15.49 -33.26
C HIS A 52 4.08 -16.96 -33.58
N THR A 53 4.63 -17.24 -34.78
CA THR A 53 5.10 -18.59 -35.15
C THR A 53 6.50 -18.91 -34.62
N LEU A 54 7.24 -17.89 -34.16
CA LEU A 54 8.59 -18.04 -33.63
C LEU A 54 8.59 -18.42 -32.15
N ASP A 55 9.71 -18.99 -31.69
CA ASP A 55 9.91 -19.40 -30.30
C ASP A 55 9.72 -18.23 -29.32
N VAL A 56 9.11 -18.52 -28.18
CA VAL A 56 8.76 -17.52 -27.16
C VAL A 56 10.01 -16.83 -26.61
N ASN A 57 11.11 -17.54 -26.37
CA ASN A 57 12.33 -16.96 -25.81
C ASN A 57 13.02 -16.04 -26.81
N VAL A 58 13.02 -16.43 -28.09
CA VAL A 58 13.58 -15.61 -29.18
C VAL A 58 12.80 -14.30 -29.33
N ARG A 59 11.46 -14.39 -29.35
CA ARG A 59 10.58 -13.21 -29.42
C ARG A 59 10.74 -12.33 -28.19
N TRP A 60 10.82 -12.91 -27.00
CA TRP A 60 11.02 -12.18 -25.77
C TRP A 60 12.36 -11.42 -25.77
N LEU A 61 13.45 -12.08 -26.16
CA LEU A 61 14.77 -11.47 -26.28
C LEU A 61 14.78 -10.32 -27.30
N ALA A 62 14.10 -10.49 -28.44
CA ALA A 62 13.96 -9.44 -29.45
C ALA A 62 13.27 -8.17 -28.89
N VAL A 63 12.18 -8.32 -28.11
CA VAL A 63 11.54 -7.17 -27.45
C VAL A 63 12.48 -6.49 -26.46
N LEU A 64 13.31 -7.27 -25.73
CA LEU A 64 14.26 -6.71 -24.78
C LEU A 64 15.36 -5.89 -25.45
N TYR A 65 15.98 -6.40 -26.52
CA TYR A 65 16.95 -5.63 -27.30
C TYR A 65 16.35 -4.33 -27.83
N PHE A 66 15.13 -4.40 -28.37
CA PHE A 66 14.42 -3.19 -28.81
C PHE A 66 14.24 -2.19 -27.65
N LYS A 67 13.68 -2.65 -26.53
CA LYS A 67 13.41 -1.82 -25.34
C LYS A 67 14.68 -1.17 -24.78
N ASN A 68 15.79 -1.92 -24.73
CA ASN A 68 17.05 -1.43 -24.20
C ASN A 68 17.69 -0.43 -25.18
N GLY A 69 17.57 -0.66 -26.49
CA GLY A 69 18.08 0.24 -27.53
C GLY A 69 17.38 1.60 -27.61
N ILE A 70 16.15 1.76 -27.07
CA ILE A 70 15.42 3.05 -27.14
C ILE A 70 16.24 4.25 -26.63
N ASP A 71 17.01 4.10 -25.55
CA ASP A 71 17.79 5.23 -25.05
C ASP A 71 18.90 5.63 -26.03
N LEU A 72 19.48 4.67 -26.75
CA LEU A 72 20.44 4.91 -27.83
C LEU A 72 19.77 5.57 -29.05
N LEU A 73 18.52 5.21 -29.33
CA LEU A 73 17.74 5.74 -30.46
C LEU A 73 17.30 7.20 -30.29
N HIS A 74 17.22 7.66 -29.05
CA HIS A 74 16.82 9.04 -28.72
C HIS A 74 17.97 9.89 -28.16
N SER A 75 19.13 9.31 -27.87
CA SER A 75 20.31 10.02 -27.35
C SER A 75 21.30 10.40 -28.46
N PHE A 76 22.00 11.51 -28.20
CA PHE A 76 23.07 12.20 -28.94
C PHE A 76 22.62 13.16 -30.04
N VAL A 77 22.68 14.47 -29.68
CA VAL A 77 22.84 15.66 -30.54
C VAL A 77 21.86 15.75 -31.71
N ALA A 78 21.06 16.82 -31.75
CA ALA A 78 19.99 17.05 -32.73
C ALA A 78 20.38 16.96 -34.24
N ASP A 79 21.66 16.76 -34.57
CA ASP A 79 22.18 16.60 -35.93
C ASP A 79 22.62 15.17 -36.31
N ASP A 80 22.61 14.20 -35.39
CA ASP A 80 23.20 12.86 -35.64
C ASP A 80 22.36 11.71 -35.04
N SER A 81 21.02 11.80 -35.17
CA SER A 81 20.17 10.70 -34.71
C SER A 81 20.45 9.43 -35.52
N ALA A 82 20.80 8.33 -34.84
CA ALA A 82 21.20 7.07 -35.47
C ALA A 82 20.13 6.45 -36.41
N LEU A 83 18.87 6.87 -36.31
CA LEU A 83 17.77 6.44 -37.19
C LEU A 83 17.09 7.63 -37.88
N ALA A 84 16.74 7.45 -39.15
CA ALA A 84 15.92 8.39 -39.90
C ALA A 84 14.51 8.52 -39.30
N GLU A 85 13.91 9.72 -39.37
CA GLU A 85 12.54 9.96 -38.88
C GLU A 85 11.50 9.06 -39.55
N ASP A 86 11.70 8.70 -40.82
CA ASP A 86 10.82 7.76 -41.54
C ASP A 86 10.84 6.35 -40.91
N GLU A 87 12.01 5.89 -40.46
CA GLU A 87 12.13 4.60 -39.76
C GLU A 87 11.44 4.68 -38.39
N LYS A 88 11.63 5.76 -37.64
CA LYS A 88 10.94 5.97 -36.35
C LYS A 88 9.42 5.97 -36.51
N ALA A 89 8.90 6.65 -37.55
CA ALA A 89 7.46 6.67 -37.85
C ALA A 89 6.92 5.27 -38.19
N SER A 90 7.65 4.49 -38.99
CA SER A 90 7.29 3.11 -39.32
C SER A 90 7.28 2.19 -38.08
N LEU A 91 8.30 2.31 -37.22
CA LEU A 91 8.38 1.57 -35.96
C LEU A 91 7.23 1.91 -35.02
N ARG A 92 6.90 3.20 -34.86
CA ARG A 92 5.73 3.65 -34.08
C ARG A 92 4.44 3.04 -34.64
N ALA A 93 4.21 3.11 -35.94
CA ALA A 93 3.02 2.53 -36.57
C ALA A 93 2.93 1.01 -36.32
N GLY A 94 4.03 0.27 -36.46
CA GLY A 94 4.04 -1.16 -36.23
C GLY A 94 3.86 -1.57 -34.76
N LEU A 95 4.35 -0.77 -33.81
CA LEU A 95 4.16 -1.03 -32.37
C LEU A 95 2.69 -0.99 -31.93
N ILE A 96 1.85 -0.17 -32.58
CA ILE A 96 0.41 -0.03 -32.27
C ILE A 96 -0.49 -0.71 -33.30
N ALA A 97 0.07 -1.43 -34.27
CA ALA A 97 -0.69 -2.04 -35.35
C ALA A 97 -1.65 -3.12 -34.84
N ASN A 98 -1.21 -3.97 -33.90
CA ASN A 98 -2.01 -5.07 -33.36
C ASN A 98 -1.72 -5.32 -31.88
N PHE A 99 -2.78 -5.39 -31.06
CA PHE A 99 -2.68 -5.73 -29.64
C PHE A 99 -3.07 -7.19 -29.39
N ASN A 100 -2.49 -8.16 -30.11
CA ASN A 100 -2.95 -9.56 -30.10
C ASN A 100 -1.92 -10.57 -29.56
N GLU A 101 -0.90 -10.10 -28.83
CA GLU A 101 0.15 -10.97 -28.27
C GLU A 101 -0.42 -12.05 -27.33
N PRO A 102 -0.31 -13.35 -27.63
CA PRO A 102 -0.81 -14.41 -26.76
C PRO A 102 -0.04 -14.52 -25.43
N VAL A 103 1.28 -14.30 -25.43
CA VAL A 103 2.14 -14.54 -24.26
C VAL A 103 2.21 -13.29 -23.36
N ASN A 104 1.70 -13.40 -22.13
CA ASN A 104 1.63 -12.26 -21.20
C ASN A 104 2.99 -11.62 -20.87
N GLN A 105 4.05 -12.43 -20.76
CA GLN A 105 5.41 -11.94 -20.51
C GLN A 105 5.92 -11.04 -21.65
N ILE A 106 5.68 -11.42 -22.91
CA ILE A 106 6.05 -10.63 -24.09
C ILE A 106 5.17 -9.38 -24.16
N ALA A 107 3.86 -9.53 -23.95
CA ALA A 107 2.91 -8.42 -23.94
C ALA A 107 3.28 -7.32 -22.93
N THR A 108 3.75 -7.72 -21.75
CA THR A 108 4.23 -6.79 -20.72
C THR A 108 5.46 -6.03 -21.22
N GLN A 109 6.42 -6.70 -21.87
CA GLN A 109 7.59 -6.02 -22.42
C GLN A 109 7.22 -5.09 -23.58
N ILE A 110 6.28 -5.48 -24.46
CA ILE A 110 5.76 -4.61 -25.53
C ILE A 110 5.09 -3.37 -24.93
N GLY A 111 4.23 -3.53 -23.91
CA GLY A 111 3.59 -2.40 -23.24
C GLY A 111 4.58 -1.44 -22.59
N VAL A 112 5.64 -1.97 -21.95
CA VAL A 112 6.73 -1.16 -21.38
C VAL A 112 7.56 -0.47 -22.47
N LEU A 113 7.85 -1.15 -23.57
CA LEU A 113 8.54 -0.59 -24.73
C LEU A 113 7.75 0.59 -25.31
N ILE A 114 6.45 0.40 -25.59
CA ILE A 114 5.56 1.46 -26.09
C ILE A 114 5.54 2.63 -25.11
N ALA A 115 5.45 2.37 -23.81
CA ALA A 115 5.46 3.42 -22.79
C ALA A 115 6.78 4.20 -22.74
N LYS A 116 7.92 3.52 -22.96
CA LYS A 116 9.24 4.16 -23.02
C LYS A 116 9.35 5.09 -24.22
N VAL A 117 8.89 4.66 -25.40
CA VAL A 117 8.82 5.52 -26.60
C VAL A 117 7.83 6.66 -26.40
N ALA A 118 6.65 6.38 -25.81
CA ALA A 118 5.64 7.39 -25.50
C ALA A 118 6.16 8.47 -24.53
N ARG A 119 7.05 8.13 -23.59
CA ARG A 119 7.70 9.10 -22.71
C ARG A 119 8.43 10.19 -23.49
N LEU A 120 8.97 9.87 -24.66
CA LEU A 120 9.79 10.77 -25.46
C LEU A 120 8.94 11.49 -26.51
N ASP A 121 8.03 10.75 -27.16
CA ASP A 121 7.36 11.22 -28.37
C ASP A 121 5.89 11.66 -28.14
N CYS A 122 5.24 11.23 -27.06
CA CYS A 122 3.83 11.55 -26.81
C CYS A 122 3.67 12.91 -26.08
N PRO A 123 2.68 13.75 -26.45
CA PRO A 123 1.70 13.57 -27.53
C PRO A 123 2.11 14.16 -28.89
N ARG A 124 3.22 14.92 -28.96
CA ARG A 124 3.52 15.78 -30.14
C ARG A 124 3.98 15.01 -31.37
N GLN A 125 4.88 14.05 -31.20
CA GLN A 125 5.49 13.26 -32.29
C GLN A 125 4.76 11.93 -32.52
N TRP A 126 3.83 11.56 -31.63
CA TRP A 126 3.04 10.34 -31.74
C TRP A 126 1.59 10.56 -31.27
N PRO A 127 0.80 11.39 -31.98
CA PRO A 127 -0.56 11.73 -31.58
C PRO A 127 -1.56 10.55 -31.71
N GLU A 128 -1.27 9.55 -32.55
CA GLU A 128 -2.15 8.41 -32.82
C GLU A 128 -2.18 7.37 -31.70
N LEU A 129 -1.18 7.37 -30.80
CA LEU A 129 -1.01 6.35 -29.77
C LEU A 129 -2.24 6.22 -28.87
N ILE A 130 -2.67 7.32 -28.26
CA ILE A 130 -3.77 7.29 -27.30
C ILE A 130 -5.10 6.94 -27.98
N PRO A 131 -5.52 7.60 -29.09
CA PRO A 131 -6.71 7.20 -29.82
C PRO A 131 -6.73 5.71 -30.20
N THR A 132 -5.61 5.17 -30.70
CA THR A 132 -5.51 3.76 -31.12
C THR A 132 -5.66 2.80 -29.94
N LEU A 133 -5.11 3.15 -28.77
CA LEU A 133 -5.30 2.39 -27.53
C LEU A 133 -6.78 2.41 -27.10
N LEU A 134 -7.40 3.59 -27.06
CA LEU A 134 -8.81 3.73 -26.64
C LEU A 134 -9.76 2.95 -27.56
N GLU A 135 -9.57 3.02 -28.88
CA GLU A 135 -10.36 2.23 -29.83
C GLU A 135 -10.13 0.72 -29.66
N SER A 136 -8.88 0.29 -29.43
CA SER A 136 -8.58 -1.12 -29.22
C SER A 136 -9.18 -1.67 -27.91
N VAL A 137 -9.35 -0.84 -26.89
CA VAL A 137 -10.03 -1.18 -25.64
C VAL A 137 -11.54 -1.36 -25.82
N LYS A 138 -12.16 -0.71 -26.82
CA LYS A 138 -13.61 -0.86 -27.12
C LYS A 138 -13.95 -2.15 -27.86
N VAL A 139 -12.96 -2.84 -28.42
CA VAL A 139 -13.17 -4.06 -29.21
C VAL A 139 -13.64 -5.21 -28.32
N GLN A 140 -14.64 -5.97 -28.76
CA GLN A 140 -15.21 -7.14 -28.06
C GLN A 140 -14.33 -8.41 -28.13
N ASP A 141 -13.02 -8.25 -28.30
CA ASP A 141 -12.05 -9.34 -28.28
C ASP A 141 -11.27 -9.28 -26.96
N TYR A 142 -11.38 -10.33 -26.15
CA TYR A 142 -10.80 -10.35 -24.80
C TYR A 142 -9.29 -10.09 -24.81
N LEU A 143 -8.57 -10.77 -25.70
CA LEU A 143 -7.11 -10.67 -25.77
C LEU A 143 -6.73 -9.24 -26.15
N ARG A 144 -7.31 -8.71 -27.23
CA ARG A 144 -7.04 -7.36 -27.72
C ARG A 144 -7.35 -6.29 -26.69
N GLN A 145 -8.52 -6.37 -26.07
CA GLN A 145 -8.91 -5.44 -25.02
C GLN A 145 -7.94 -5.49 -23.84
N HIS A 146 -7.58 -6.68 -23.36
CA HIS A 146 -6.62 -6.83 -22.27
C HIS A 146 -5.25 -6.27 -22.63
N ARG A 147 -4.72 -6.55 -23.82
CA ARG A 147 -3.39 -6.08 -24.24
C ARG A 147 -3.37 -4.56 -24.44
N ALA A 148 -4.44 -3.98 -24.98
CA ALA A 148 -4.59 -2.54 -25.08
C ALA A 148 -4.68 -1.88 -23.69
N LEU A 149 -5.43 -2.46 -22.75
CA LEU A 149 -5.51 -2.00 -21.35
C LEU A 149 -4.15 -2.05 -20.63
N LEU A 150 -3.40 -3.14 -20.80
CA LEU A 150 -2.05 -3.29 -20.23
C LEU A 150 -1.10 -2.21 -20.74
N THR A 151 -1.09 -1.98 -22.06
CA THR A 151 -0.27 -0.92 -22.68
C THR A 151 -0.73 0.46 -22.22
N PHE A 152 -2.04 0.73 -22.19
CA PHE A 152 -2.60 1.98 -21.70
C PHE A 152 -2.16 2.27 -20.25
N TYR A 153 -2.19 1.27 -19.37
CA TYR A 153 -1.65 1.39 -18.01
C TYR A 153 -0.17 1.81 -18.01
N HIS A 154 0.69 1.13 -18.76
CA HIS A 154 2.13 1.45 -18.79
C HIS A 154 2.41 2.83 -19.36
N VAL A 155 1.71 3.23 -20.43
CA VAL A 155 1.82 4.56 -21.04
C VAL A 155 1.41 5.63 -20.04
N THR A 156 0.22 5.52 -19.46
CA THR A 156 -0.29 6.49 -18.47
C THR A 156 0.63 6.60 -17.27
N LYS A 157 1.08 5.48 -16.69
CA LYS A 157 2.06 5.46 -15.60
C LYS A 157 3.34 6.21 -15.96
N THR A 158 3.84 6.00 -17.17
CA THR A 158 5.11 6.59 -17.60
C THR A 158 4.97 8.09 -17.84
N LEU A 159 3.87 8.53 -18.45
CA LEU A 159 3.60 9.95 -18.68
C LEU A 159 3.33 10.71 -17.37
N ALA A 160 2.56 10.12 -16.44
CA ALA A 160 2.28 10.69 -15.13
C ALA A 160 3.54 10.90 -14.28
N SER A 161 4.58 10.09 -14.48
CA SER A 161 5.84 10.19 -13.72
C SER A 161 6.75 11.36 -14.14
N LYS A 162 6.42 12.09 -15.21
CA LYS A 162 7.22 13.23 -15.67
C LYS A 162 7.07 14.41 -14.70
N ARG A 163 8.20 15.01 -14.31
CA ARG A 163 8.24 16.04 -13.26
C ARG A 163 8.34 17.48 -13.77
N LEU A 164 8.71 17.70 -15.03
CA LEU A 164 8.83 19.05 -15.61
C LEU A 164 7.45 19.70 -15.78
N ALA A 165 7.36 21.01 -15.57
CA ALA A 165 6.09 21.73 -15.58
C ALA A 165 5.35 21.65 -16.93
N VAL A 166 6.09 21.70 -18.04
CA VAL A 166 5.53 21.58 -19.40
C VAL A 166 4.91 20.20 -19.61
N ASP A 167 5.63 19.14 -19.21
CA ASP A 167 5.13 17.76 -19.31
C ASP A 167 3.91 17.52 -18.41
N LYS A 168 3.91 18.09 -17.19
CA LYS A 168 2.75 17.99 -16.27
C LYS A 168 1.50 18.61 -16.88
N ARG A 169 1.60 19.78 -17.51
CA ARG A 169 0.47 20.41 -18.23
C ARG A 169 -0.02 19.54 -19.38
N LEU A 170 0.90 19.05 -20.21
CA LEU A 170 0.56 18.16 -21.33
C LEU A 170 -0.16 16.89 -20.84
N PHE A 171 0.31 16.29 -19.75
CA PHE A 171 -0.35 15.14 -19.16
C PHE A 171 -1.72 15.50 -18.57
N GLN A 172 -1.86 16.66 -17.94
CA GLN A 172 -3.16 17.11 -17.40
C GLN A 172 -4.20 17.30 -18.51
N ASP A 173 -3.82 17.93 -19.63
CA ASP A 173 -4.69 18.11 -20.80
C ASP A 173 -5.09 16.74 -21.36
N LEU A 174 -4.13 15.83 -21.53
CA LEU A 174 -4.39 14.47 -21.99
C LEU A 174 -5.31 13.70 -21.03
N ALA A 175 -5.02 13.75 -19.73
CA ALA A 175 -5.78 13.08 -18.69
C ALA A 175 -7.24 13.57 -18.67
N SER A 176 -7.45 14.88 -18.82
CA SER A 176 -8.81 15.46 -18.88
C SER A 176 -9.65 14.90 -20.04
N GLY A 177 -9.01 14.62 -21.19
CA GLY A 177 -9.69 14.06 -22.36
C GLY A 177 -10.02 12.57 -22.25
N ILE A 178 -9.31 11.81 -21.41
CA ILE A 178 -9.46 10.35 -21.30
C ILE A 178 -10.09 9.89 -19.99
N TYR A 179 -10.18 10.77 -18.98
CA TYR A 179 -10.64 10.44 -17.63
C TYR A 179 -12.04 9.81 -17.62
N ASN A 180 -13.03 10.49 -18.19
CA ASN A 180 -14.43 10.01 -18.20
C ASN A 180 -14.57 8.65 -18.89
N PHE A 181 -13.80 8.43 -19.96
CA PHE A 181 -13.78 7.14 -20.66
C PHE A 181 -13.19 6.05 -19.77
N ALA A 182 -12.04 6.32 -19.13
CA ALA A 182 -11.40 5.38 -18.22
C ALA A 182 -12.35 4.99 -17.07
N CYS A 183 -12.99 5.98 -16.41
CA CYS A 183 -13.96 5.75 -15.34
C CYS A 183 -15.17 4.91 -15.82
N SER A 184 -15.74 5.25 -16.97
CA SER A 184 -16.87 4.50 -17.54
C SER A 184 -16.50 3.04 -17.81
N LEU A 185 -15.29 2.81 -18.34
CA LEU A 185 -14.78 1.48 -18.61
C LEU A 185 -14.57 0.66 -17.32
N TRP A 186 -14.01 1.30 -16.30
CA TRP A 186 -13.81 0.65 -15.01
C TRP A 186 -15.13 0.32 -14.31
N ASN A 187 -16.11 1.22 -14.33
CA ASN A 187 -17.47 0.94 -13.84
C ASN A 187 -18.06 -0.27 -14.57
N HIS A 188 -18.02 -0.27 -15.90
CA HIS A 188 -18.54 -1.37 -16.70
C HIS A 188 -17.87 -2.72 -16.41
N HIS A 189 -16.53 -2.75 -16.31
CA HIS A 189 -15.81 -3.98 -15.97
C HIS A 189 -16.07 -4.44 -14.54
N THR A 190 -16.22 -3.50 -13.60
CA THR A 190 -16.61 -3.79 -12.21
C THR A 190 -17.99 -4.40 -12.19
N ASP A 191 -19.01 -3.76 -12.78
CA ASP A 191 -20.39 -4.28 -12.82
C ASP A 191 -20.45 -5.67 -13.47
N THR A 192 -19.72 -5.87 -14.56
CA THR A 192 -19.61 -7.18 -15.22
C THR A 192 -19.01 -8.22 -14.28
N PHE A 193 -17.90 -7.89 -13.61
CA PHE A 193 -17.26 -8.79 -12.65
C PHE A 193 -18.21 -9.15 -11.49
N LEU A 194 -18.91 -8.15 -10.94
CA LEU A 194 -19.84 -8.36 -9.84
C LEU A 194 -21.00 -9.27 -10.23
N HIS A 195 -21.58 -9.03 -11.42
CA HIS A 195 -22.61 -9.89 -11.98
C HIS A 195 -22.10 -11.33 -12.12
N GLN A 196 -20.92 -11.52 -12.70
CA GLN A 196 -20.34 -12.85 -12.94
C GLN A 196 -20.00 -13.63 -11.68
N ILE A 197 -19.55 -12.96 -10.61
CA ILE A 197 -19.38 -13.61 -9.31
C ILE A 197 -20.73 -14.06 -8.75
N CYS A 198 -21.74 -13.20 -8.79
CA CYS A 198 -23.08 -13.53 -8.29
C CYS A 198 -23.72 -14.69 -9.05
N THR A 199 -23.43 -14.84 -10.35
CA THR A 199 -23.94 -15.93 -11.20
C THR A 199 -23.05 -17.18 -11.23
N GLY A 200 -21.88 -17.15 -10.59
CA GLY A 200 -20.95 -18.30 -10.54
C GLY A 200 -20.25 -18.59 -11.88
N GLU A 201 -20.08 -17.58 -12.74
CA GLU A 201 -19.47 -17.75 -14.06
C GLU A 201 -17.95 -17.92 -14.00
N ALA A 202 -17.40 -18.85 -14.78
CA ALA A 202 -15.96 -19.14 -14.85
C ALA A 202 -15.11 -17.95 -15.38
N ASP A 203 -15.74 -17.01 -16.09
CA ASP A 203 -15.07 -15.84 -16.67
C ASP A 203 -14.90 -14.66 -15.70
N ALA A 204 -15.39 -14.77 -14.46
CA ALA A 204 -15.24 -13.73 -13.43
C ALA A 204 -13.77 -13.31 -13.23
N ILE A 205 -12.83 -14.24 -13.30
CA ILE A 205 -11.39 -13.96 -13.17
C ILE A 205 -10.88 -13.04 -14.28
N LYS A 206 -11.33 -13.25 -15.52
CA LYS A 206 -10.95 -12.41 -16.67
C LYS A 206 -11.51 -11.00 -16.51
N SER A 207 -12.73 -10.88 -16.00
CA SER A 207 -13.35 -9.58 -15.71
C SER A 207 -12.63 -8.86 -14.57
N LEU A 208 -12.21 -9.57 -13.52
CA LEU A 208 -11.40 -9.02 -12.43
C LEU A 208 -10.06 -8.46 -12.93
N GLU A 209 -9.37 -9.17 -13.83
CA GLU A 209 -8.12 -8.70 -14.44
C GLU A 209 -8.31 -7.40 -15.22
N ARG A 210 -9.40 -7.28 -15.98
CA ARG A 210 -9.75 -6.05 -16.70
C ARG A 210 -10.07 -4.90 -15.74
N THR A 211 -10.85 -5.16 -14.69
CA THR A 211 -11.15 -4.19 -13.62
C THR A 211 -9.87 -3.68 -12.95
N LEU A 212 -8.93 -4.58 -12.65
CA LEU A 212 -7.65 -4.22 -12.05
C LEU A 212 -6.81 -3.35 -12.99
N LEU A 213 -6.75 -3.67 -14.29
CA LEU A 213 -5.98 -2.88 -15.26
C LEU A 213 -6.62 -1.51 -15.53
N SER A 214 -7.94 -1.43 -15.65
CA SER A 214 -8.66 -0.16 -15.82
C SER A 214 -8.50 0.72 -14.57
N LEU A 215 -8.63 0.13 -13.38
CA LEU A 215 -8.40 0.82 -12.11
C LEU A 215 -6.96 1.33 -12.01
N LYS A 216 -5.96 0.50 -12.33
CA LYS A 216 -4.55 0.93 -12.38
C LYS A 216 -4.35 2.10 -13.33
N GLY A 217 -5.03 2.13 -14.48
CA GLY A 217 -5.05 3.28 -15.37
C GLY A 217 -5.62 4.52 -14.68
N ILE A 218 -6.80 4.40 -14.07
CA ILE A 218 -7.50 5.50 -13.37
C ILE A 218 -6.73 6.02 -12.17
N VAL A 219 -6.06 5.18 -11.37
CA VAL A 219 -5.22 5.60 -10.23
C VAL A 219 -4.20 6.66 -10.67
N HIS A 220 -3.69 6.54 -11.91
CA HIS A 220 -2.74 7.49 -12.48
C HIS A 220 -3.43 8.67 -13.19
N LEU A 221 -4.75 8.61 -13.43
CA LEU A 221 -5.56 9.63 -14.12
C LEU A 221 -6.42 10.50 -13.19
N THR A 222 -6.77 10.06 -11.97
CA THR A 222 -7.38 10.74 -10.80
C THR A 222 -8.49 9.92 -10.12
N ASN A 223 -8.88 10.37 -8.92
CA ASN A 223 -9.64 9.65 -7.91
C ASN A 223 -11.13 9.49 -8.18
N THR A 224 -11.64 8.26 -7.98
CA THR A 224 -13.07 7.97 -8.03
C THR A 224 -13.50 7.00 -6.93
N GLU A 225 -14.73 7.21 -6.46
CA GLU A 225 -15.43 6.54 -5.36
C GLU A 225 -15.79 5.08 -5.70
N ILE A 226 -15.67 4.18 -4.72
CA ILE A 226 -15.91 2.75 -4.95
C ILE A 226 -16.58 2.16 -3.71
N GLY A 227 -17.84 1.79 -3.86
CA GLY A 227 -18.52 0.90 -2.94
C GLY A 227 -18.39 -0.53 -3.43
N PHE A 228 -17.69 -1.39 -2.68
CA PHE A 228 -17.93 -2.83 -2.76
C PHE A 228 -17.44 -3.57 -1.51
N LEU A 229 -18.26 -4.49 -1.01
CA LEU A 229 -17.90 -5.83 -0.52
C LEU A 229 -19.20 -6.54 -0.06
N HIS A 230 -19.70 -7.46 -0.89
CA HIS A 230 -20.49 -8.60 -0.40
C HIS A 230 -20.37 -9.77 -1.39
N SER A 231 -20.26 -10.97 -0.83
CA SER A 231 -19.98 -12.28 -1.46
C SER A 231 -18.52 -12.52 -1.88
N ILE A 232 -17.79 -13.22 -1.02
CA ILE A 232 -16.56 -13.94 -1.38
C ILE A 232 -16.61 -15.28 -0.66
N ALA A 233 -16.99 -16.32 -1.39
CA ALA A 233 -16.81 -17.70 -0.99
C ALA A 233 -16.38 -18.47 -2.24
N GLU A 234 -15.06 -18.63 -2.41
CA GLU A 234 -14.37 -19.84 -2.89
C GLU A 234 -12.89 -19.55 -3.24
N ASN A 235 -12.02 -20.52 -2.93
CA ASN A 235 -10.57 -20.38 -2.73
C ASN A 235 -9.72 -20.01 -3.97
N THR A 236 -10.26 -20.01 -5.19
CA THR A 236 -9.49 -19.80 -6.43
C THR A 236 -9.27 -18.32 -6.80
N CYS A 237 -10.07 -17.39 -6.27
CA CYS A 237 -10.01 -15.96 -6.64
C CYS A 237 -9.44 -15.05 -5.55
N ARG A 238 -9.17 -15.58 -4.36
CA ARG A 238 -8.86 -14.79 -3.16
C ARG A 238 -7.69 -13.84 -3.35
N GLU A 239 -6.53 -14.32 -3.81
CA GLU A 239 -5.33 -13.49 -3.95
C GLU A 239 -5.52 -12.31 -4.93
N LYS A 240 -6.19 -12.54 -6.08
CA LYS A 240 -6.47 -11.48 -7.06
C LYS A 240 -7.47 -10.46 -6.52
N LEU A 241 -8.42 -10.92 -5.72
CA LEU A 241 -9.43 -10.08 -5.10
C LEU A 241 -8.83 -9.23 -3.98
N GLU A 242 -7.99 -9.82 -3.12
CA GLU A 242 -7.21 -9.08 -2.12
C GLU A 242 -6.36 -7.99 -2.76
N LYS A 243 -5.64 -8.30 -3.86
CA LYS A 243 -4.90 -7.30 -4.64
C LYS A 243 -5.78 -6.18 -5.19
N THR A 244 -7.01 -6.49 -5.56
CA THR A 244 -7.98 -5.52 -6.08
C THR A 244 -8.50 -4.62 -4.96
N ILE A 245 -8.87 -5.20 -3.81
CA ILE A 245 -9.27 -4.47 -2.60
C ILE A 245 -8.16 -3.53 -2.14
N ILE A 246 -6.91 -4.02 -2.07
CA ILE A 246 -5.73 -3.21 -1.71
C ILE A 246 -5.55 -2.00 -2.63
N LEU A 247 -5.81 -2.19 -3.93
CA LEU A 247 -5.68 -1.12 -4.91
C LEU A 247 -6.80 -0.10 -4.76
N PHE A 248 -8.03 -0.54 -4.51
CA PHE A 248 -9.17 0.37 -4.25
C PHE A 248 -8.96 1.23 -3.01
N THR A 249 -8.62 0.62 -1.88
CA THR A 249 -8.33 1.36 -0.64
C THR A 249 -7.13 2.28 -0.81
N LYS A 250 -6.12 1.88 -1.59
CA LYS A 250 -4.99 2.76 -1.94
C LYS A 250 -5.45 4.00 -2.72
N VAL A 251 -6.36 3.85 -3.69
CA VAL A 251 -6.92 5.01 -4.43
C VAL A 251 -7.60 5.98 -3.47
N LEU A 252 -8.37 5.48 -2.50
CA LEU A 252 -9.01 6.34 -1.50
C LEU A 252 -7.99 7.08 -0.63
N LEU A 253 -6.94 6.39 -0.19
CA LEU A 253 -5.84 7.00 0.59
C LEU A 253 -5.12 8.08 -0.22
N ASP A 254 -4.72 7.78 -1.46
CA ASP A 254 -4.06 8.72 -2.35
C ASP A 254 -5.00 9.92 -2.67
N PHE A 255 -6.33 9.69 -2.81
CA PHE A 255 -7.30 10.77 -3.00
C PHE A 255 -7.32 11.74 -1.83
N LEU A 256 -7.44 11.18 -0.62
CA LEU A 256 -7.51 11.96 0.59
C LEU A 256 -6.22 12.75 0.83
N ASP A 257 -5.06 12.17 0.52
CA ASP A 257 -3.75 12.83 0.66
C ASP A 257 -3.63 14.03 -0.28
N TYR A 258 -3.91 13.85 -1.57
CA TYR A 258 -3.68 14.87 -2.59
C TYR A 258 -4.83 15.90 -2.70
N HIS A 259 -6.06 15.52 -2.40
CA HIS A 259 -7.25 16.35 -2.60
C HIS A 259 -8.27 16.25 -1.44
N PRO A 260 -7.90 16.66 -0.22
CA PRO A 260 -8.75 16.51 0.95
C PRO A 260 -10.11 17.23 0.82
N PHE A 261 -10.18 18.39 0.17
CA PHE A 261 -11.45 19.10 -0.02
C PHE A 261 -12.40 18.34 -0.98
N SER A 262 -11.88 17.74 -2.04
CA SER A 262 -12.69 16.95 -2.96
C SER A 262 -13.14 15.63 -2.34
N PHE A 263 -12.43 15.13 -1.34
CA PHE A 263 -12.78 13.90 -0.61
C PHE A 263 -13.96 14.08 0.36
N ILE A 264 -14.46 15.31 0.61
CA ILE A 264 -15.45 15.56 1.67
C ILE A 264 -16.74 14.74 1.48
N THR A 265 -17.21 14.57 0.24
CA THR A 265 -18.40 13.77 -0.08
C THR A 265 -18.22 12.28 0.25
N LEU A 266 -16.97 11.81 0.29
CA LEU A 266 -16.60 10.43 0.56
C LEU A 266 -16.37 10.12 2.04
N ILE A 267 -16.17 11.14 2.89
CA ILE A 267 -15.76 10.94 4.30
C ILE A 267 -16.70 9.97 4.99
N GLN A 268 -18.02 10.21 4.92
CA GLN A 268 -18.99 9.39 5.63
C GLN A 268 -18.95 7.93 5.18
N ARG A 269 -19.00 7.67 3.86
CA ARG A 269 -18.98 6.30 3.32
C ARG A 269 -17.68 5.58 3.60
N SER A 270 -16.56 6.29 3.53
CA SER A 270 -15.23 5.76 3.82
C SER A 270 -15.09 5.34 5.28
N LEU A 271 -15.60 6.15 6.20
CA LEU A 271 -15.62 5.85 7.63
C LEU A 271 -16.58 4.71 7.96
N GLU A 272 -17.81 4.71 7.43
CA GLU A 272 -18.79 3.63 7.58
C GLU A 272 -18.19 2.29 7.11
N PHE A 273 -17.55 2.29 5.94
CA PHE A 273 -16.88 1.13 5.38
C PHE A 273 -15.72 0.65 6.27
N ALA A 274 -14.74 1.53 6.56
CA ALA A 274 -13.55 1.16 7.30
C ALA A 274 -13.88 0.68 8.72
N VAL A 275 -14.78 1.38 9.43
CA VAL A 275 -15.14 1.02 10.80
C VAL A 275 -15.97 -0.26 10.85
N SER A 276 -16.90 -0.46 9.91
CA SER A 276 -17.71 -1.68 9.85
C SER A 276 -16.82 -2.92 9.71
N TYR A 277 -15.90 -2.93 8.76
CA TYR A 277 -15.03 -4.09 8.52
C TYR A 277 -13.93 -4.28 9.57
N VAL A 278 -13.41 -3.20 10.17
CA VAL A 278 -12.27 -3.31 11.10
C VAL A 278 -12.72 -3.49 12.55
N PHE A 279 -13.85 -2.91 12.96
CA PHE A 279 -14.25 -2.85 14.36
C PHE A 279 -15.58 -3.52 14.67
N THR A 280 -16.20 -4.22 13.70
CA THR A 280 -17.44 -4.98 13.94
C THR A 280 -17.32 -6.41 13.41
N SER A 281 -18.29 -7.26 13.74
CA SER A 281 -18.34 -8.64 13.26
C SER A 281 -18.48 -8.78 11.73
N ALA A 282 -18.76 -7.69 11.01
CA ALA A 282 -18.85 -7.70 9.55
C ALA A 282 -17.52 -8.06 8.85
N GLY A 283 -16.37 -7.83 9.52
CA GLY A 283 -15.05 -8.16 8.97
C GLY A 283 -14.51 -9.55 9.31
N GLU A 284 -15.18 -10.30 10.18
CA GLU A 284 -14.72 -11.61 10.62
C GLU A 284 -14.65 -12.58 9.43
N GLY A 285 -13.48 -13.19 9.21
CA GLY A 285 -13.25 -14.16 8.14
C GLY A 285 -13.03 -13.59 6.73
N VAL A 286 -13.20 -12.28 6.53
CA VAL A 286 -13.05 -11.62 5.21
C VAL A 286 -11.93 -10.58 5.16
N THR A 287 -11.46 -10.14 6.32
CA THR A 287 -10.36 -9.18 6.45
C THR A 287 -8.98 -9.86 6.38
N PHE A 288 -7.97 -9.09 6.00
CA PHE A 288 -6.57 -9.51 5.98
C PHE A 288 -5.69 -8.31 6.34
N GLU A 289 -4.48 -8.57 6.84
CA GLU A 289 -3.62 -7.57 7.50
C GLU A 289 -3.48 -6.26 6.71
N ARG A 290 -3.09 -6.35 5.43
CA ARG A 290 -2.86 -5.17 4.60
C ARG A 290 -4.12 -4.33 4.37
N PHE A 291 -5.29 -4.97 4.28
CA PHE A 291 -6.56 -4.26 4.17
C PHE A 291 -6.90 -3.53 5.48
N ILE A 292 -6.71 -4.19 6.62
CA ILE A 292 -6.91 -3.58 7.95
C ILE A 292 -6.02 -2.34 8.10
N VAL A 293 -4.73 -2.46 7.80
CA VAL A 293 -3.78 -1.34 7.84
C VAL A 293 -4.25 -0.16 6.97
N GLN A 294 -4.69 -0.42 5.74
CA GLN A 294 -5.18 0.65 4.86
C GLN A 294 -6.47 1.31 5.38
N CYS A 295 -7.40 0.54 5.94
CA CYS A 295 -8.61 1.08 6.55
C CYS A 295 -8.28 1.92 7.80
N MET A 296 -7.38 1.46 8.67
CA MET A 296 -6.92 2.21 9.84
C MET A 296 -6.21 3.51 9.43
N ASN A 297 -5.37 3.47 8.39
CA ASN A 297 -4.73 4.66 7.82
C ASN A 297 -5.76 5.65 7.24
N LEU A 298 -6.83 5.15 6.61
CA LEU A 298 -7.90 5.97 6.08
C LEU A 298 -8.63 6.72 7.20
N ILE A 299 -8.96 6.01 8.29
CA ILE A 299 -9.57 6.62 9.48
C ILE A 299 -8.62 7.68 10.08
N LYS A 300 -7.35 7.34 10.30
CA LYS A 300 -6.33 8.26 10.81
C LYS A 300 -6.21 9.52 9.96
N MET A 301 -6.10 9.38 8.64
CA MET A 301 -5.93 10.53 7.74
C MET A 301 -7.15 11.45 7.76
N ILE A 302 -8.37 10.93 7.96
CA ILE A 302 -9.59 11.74 8.14
C ILE A 302 -9.60 12.44 9.51
N VAL A 303 -9.26 11.71 10.58
CA VAL A 303 -9.22 12.25 11.95
C VAL A 303 -8.20 13.37 12.07
N LYS A 304 -7.00 13.20 11.53
CA LYS A 304 -5.87 14.14 11.67
C LYS A 304 -5.76 15.16 10.54
N ASN A 305 -6.71 15.21 9.60
CA ASN A 305 -6.61 16.15 8.48
C ASN A 305 -6.79 17.61 8.96
N ASP A 306 -5.77 18.44 8.74
CA ASP A 306 -5.82 19.87 9.07
C ASP A 306 -6.89 20.63 8.26
N ALA A 307 -7.18 20.19 7.02
CA ALA A 307 -8.21 20.82 6.19
C ALA A 307 -9.63 20.65 6.75
N TYR A 308 -9.83 19.70 7.66
CA TYR A 308 -11.12 19.40 8.30
C TYR A 308 -11.22 19.93 9.73
N LYS A 309 -10.23 20.72 10.18
CA LYS A 309 -10.21 21.35 11.49
C LYS A 309 -10.65 22.81 11.35
N PRO A 310 -11.79 23.22 11.94
CA PRO A 310 -12.20 24.62 11.94
C PRO A 310 -11.17 25.51 12.64
N ALA A 311 -11.06 26.75 12.19
CA ALA A 311 -10.31 27.78 12.90
C ALA A 311 -10.97 28.09 14.26
N LYS A 312 -10.21 28.71 15.17
CA LYS A 312 -10.72 29.13 16.50
C LYS A 312 -11.92 30.08 16.39
N THR A 313 -11.95 30.90 15.35
CA THR A 313 -13.09 31.74 14.98
C THR A 313 -13.80 31.09 13.80
N THR A 314 -15.03 30.61 14.02
CA THR A 314 -15.79 29.85 13.00
C THR A 314 -15.99 30.62 11.69
N GLU A 315 -16.11 31.96 11.77
CA GLU A 315 -16.29 32.84 10.60
C GLU A 315 -15.08 32.87 9.65
N GLU A 316 -13.89 32.47 10.11
CA GLU A 316 -12.67 32.40 9.29
C GLU A 316 -12.53 31.05 8.56
N SER A 317 -13.40 30.09 8.86
CA SER A 317 -13.33 28.75 8.29
C SER A 317 -14.05 28.68 6.95
N LYS A 318 -13.47 27.95 6.00
CA LYS A 318 -14.11 27.66 4.72
C LYS A 318 -15.38 26.82 4.94
N PRO A 319 -16.45 27.01 4.13
CA PRO A 319 -17.67 26.22 4.26
C PRO A 319 -17.41 24.72 4.09
N GLU A 320 -16.46 24.33 3.23
CA GLU A 320 -16.04 22.95 3.02
C GLU A 320 -15.40 22.36 4.29
N THR A 321 -14.55 23.11 4.98
CA THR A 321 -13.94 22.70 6.26
C THR A 321 -15.01 22.45 7.33
N LEU A 322 -16.01 23.33 7.41
CA LEU A 322 -17.11 23.19 8.36
C LEU A 322 -17.97 21.96 8.06
N GLU A 323 -18.25 21.67 6.79
CA GLU A 323 -19.00 20.48 6.40
C GLU A 323 -18.24 19.19 6.72
N ALA A 324 -16.94 19.13 6.40
CA ALA A 324 -16.09 17.99 6.75
C ALA A 324 -16.06 17.77 8.27
N HIS A 325 -15.91 18.84 9.04
CA HIS A 325 -15.91 18.79 10.49
C HIS A 325 -17.24 18.28 11.06
N LYS A 326 -18.37 18.73 10.50
CA LYS A 326 -19.71 18.27 10.88
C LYS A 326 -19.89 16.77 10.64
N ILE A 327 -19.45 16.26 9.50
CA ILE A 327 -19.48 14.81 9.21
C ILE A 327 -18.65 14.05 10.25
N LYS A 328 -17.42 14.52 10.55
CA LYS A 328 -16.55 13.90 11.56
C LYS A 328 -17.22 13.82 12.93
N ILE A 329 -17.75 14.93 13.45
CA ILE A 329 -18.43 14.95 14.76
C ILE A 329 -19.65 14.05 14.79
N SER A 330 -20.45 14.04 13.71
CA SER A 330 -21.63 13.19 13.62
C SER A 330 -21.27 11.69 13.62
N PHE A 331 -20.18 11.32 12.95
CA PHE A 331 -19.74 9.93 12.83
C PHE A 331 -19.06 9.42 14.10
N PHE A 332 -18.09 10.19 14.63
CA PHE A 332 -17.35 9.88 15.86
C PHE A 332 -18.15 10.25 17.11
N ASN A 333 -19.34 9.67 17.22
CA ASN A 333 -20.17 9.73 18.42
C ASN A 333 -19.72 8.69 19.47
N TYR A 334 -20.32 8.75 20.66
CA TYR A 334 -19.96 7.90 21.80
C TYR A 334 -19.97 6.39 21.47
N PRO A 335 -21.05 5.79 20.91
CA PRO A 335 -21.05 4.39 20.50
C PRO A 335 -19.89 4.01 19.58
N THR A 336 -19.67 4.78 18.51
CA THR A 336 -18.61 4.51 17.54
C THR A 336 -17.22 4.57 18.19
N LEU A 337 -16.95 5.62 18.96
CA LEU A 337 -15.66 5.83 19.63
C LEU A 337 -15.37 4.74 20.66
N THR A 338 -16.36 4.38 21.47
CA THR A 338 -16.20 3.36 22.51
C THR A 338 -16.00 1.96 21.90
N GLU A 339 -16.66 1.61 20.80
CA GLU A 339 -16.44 0.34 20.11
C GLU A 339 -15.04 0.27 19.48
N ILE A 340 -14.61 1.34 18.79
CA ILE A 340 -13.25 1.43 18.22
C ILE A 340 -12.20 1.24 19.32
N CYS A 341 -12.31 2.00 20.42
CA CYS A 341 -11.39 1.91 21.55
C CYS A 341 -11.38 0.50 22.15
N ARG A 342 -12.57 -0.08 22.41
CA ARG A 342 -12.69 -1.43 22.97
C ARG A 342 -12.05 -2.48 22.08
N ARG A 343 -12.27 -2.43 20.77
CA ARG A 343 -11.70 -3.39 19.81
C ARG A 343 -10.21 -3.22 19.62
N LEU A 344 -9.70 -1.99 19.58
CA LEU A 344 -8.25 -1.76 19.55
C LEU A 344 -7.56 -2.44 20.73
N VAL A 345 -8.08 -2.22 21.95
CA VAL A 345 -7.48 -2.77 23.17
C VAL A 345 -7.72 -4.28 23.32
N SER A 346 -8.96 -4.75 23.17
CA SER A 346 -9.32 -6.14 23.47
C SER A 346 -9.05 -7.14 22.34
N HIS A 347 -8.73 -6.68 21.13
CA HIS A 347 -8.44 -7.54 19.99
C HIS A 347 -7.07 -7.26 19.38
N TYR A 348 -6.82 -6.02 18.97
CA TYR A 348 -5.61 -5.69 18.20
C TYR A 348 -4.34 -5.54 19.04
N PHE A 349 -4.45 -5.12 20.30
CA PHE A 349 -3.29 -4.98 21.20
C PHE A 349 -2.88 -6.29 21.87
N LEU A 350 -3.70 -7.34 21.80
CA LEU A 350 -3.31 -8.65 22.30
C LEU A 350 -2.12 -9.18 21.49
N LEU A 351 -1.10 -9.71 22.18
CA LEU A 351 0.02 -10.35 21.49
C LEU A 351 -0.43 -11.65 20.83
N THR A 352 -0.09 -11.84 19.56
CA THR A 352 -0.39 -13.09 18.85
C THR A 352 0.61 -14.19 19.21
N PRO A 353 0.28 -15.47 18.96
CA PRO A 353 1.24 -16.56 19.13
C PRO A 353 2.53 -16.38 18.33
N GLU A 354 2.44 -15.80 17.13
CA GLU A 354 3.60 -15.51 16.27
C GLU A 354 4.48 -14.41 16.89
N GLU A 355 3.87 -13.34 17.41
CA GLU A 355 4.58 -12.28 18.12
C GLU A 355 5.28 -12.80 19.39
N LEU A 356 4.62 -13.69 20.14
CA LEU A 356 5.21 -14.34 21.30
C LEU A 356 6.37 -15.27 20.91
N ALA A 357 6.25 -16.02 19.81
CA ALA A 357 7.33 -16.86 19.30
C ALA A 357 8.54 -16.01 18.85
N MET A 358 8.29 -14.92 18.13
CA MET A 358 9.33 -13.97 17.73
C MET A 358 10.03 -13.36 18.94
N TRP A 359 9.29 -13.07 20.03
CA TRP A 359 9.91 -12.62 21.26
C TRP A 359 10.86 -13.66 21.87
N GLU A 360 10.51 -14.95 21.88
CA GLU A 360 11.40 -16.00 22.38
C GLU A 360 12.62 -16.25 21.47
N GLU A 361 12.46 -16.14 20.16
CA GLU A 361 13.50 -16.46 19.17
C GLU A 361 14.45 -15.28 18.88
N ASP A 362 13.92 -14.06 18.80
CA ASP A 362 14.66 -12.81 18.54
C ASP A 362 14.08 -11.63 19.36
N PRO A 363 14.45 -11.55 20.66
CA PRO A 363 13.99 -10.46 21.54
C PRO A 363 14.39 -9.06 21.06
N GLU A 364 15.51 -8.94 20.33
CA GLU A 364 15.98 -7.66 19.81
C GLU A 364 15.12 -7.20 18.63
N GLY A 365 14.87 -8.09 17.67
CA GLY A 365 13.98 -7.87 16.53
C GLY A 365 12.57 -7.51 16.98
N PHE A 366 12.01 -8.27 17.93
CA PHE A 366 10.72 -7.97 18.54
C PHE A 366 10.67 -6.54 19.11
N ALA A 367 11.72 -6.15 19.85
CA ALA A 367 11.79 -4.82 20.43
C ALA A 367 12.07 -3.71 19.41
N VAL A 368 12.52 -4.01 18.18
CA VAL A 368 12.71 -3.03 17.11
C VAL A 368 11.41 -2.76 16.36
N GLU A 369 10.60 -3.79 16.13
CA GLU A 369 9.28 -3.64 15.49
C GLU A 369 8.33 -2.73 16.28
N GLU A 370 8.42 -2.75 17.61
CA GLU A 370 7.70 -1.82 18.49
C GLU A 370 8.22 -0.38 18.43
N THR A 371 9.50 -0.19 18.08
CA THR A 371 10.15 1.13 18.03
C THR A 371 10.37 1.62 16.61
N GLY A 372 9.32 2.17 16.01
CA GLY A 372 9.47 3.49 15.40
C GLY A 372 9.24 3.69 13.90
N GLY A 373 9.18 4.98 13.57
CA GLY A 373 9.18 5.54 12.22
C GLY A 373 7.83 5.52 11.52
N ASP A 374 7.88 5.38 10.20
CA ASP A 374 6.72 5.33 9.29
C ASP A 374 6.18 3.91 9.10
N SER A 375 6.58 2.95 9.94
CA SER A 375 6.16 1.54 9.86
C SER A 375 4.65 1.35 10.01
N TRP A 376 3.98 2.24 10.75
CA TRP A 376 2.51 2.28 10.90
C TRP A 376 1.75 2.36 9.57
N LYS A 377 2.40 2.82 8.49
CA LYS A 377 1.80 2.85 7.15
C LYS A 377 1.65 1.46 6.53
N TYR A 378 2.39 0.47 7.03
CA TYR A 378 2.56 -0.83 6.38
C TYR A 378 2.35 -2.03 7.31
N SER A 379 2.64 -1.89 8.60
CA SER A 379 2.59 -2.98 9.58
C SER A 379 1.41 -2.81 10.55
N LEU A 380 0.70 -3.89 10.84
CA LEU A 380 -0.52 -3.86 11.65
C LEU A 380 -0.31 -3.34 13.07
N ARG A 381 0.70 -3.87 13.78
CA ARG A 381 0.93 -3.52 15.19
C ARG A 381 1.17 -2.02 15.38
N PRO A 382 2.16 -1.36 14.72
CA PRO A 382 2.33 0.08 14.83
C PRO A 382 1.12 0.88 14.29
N CYS A 383 0.42 0.38 13.27
CA CYS A 383 -0.78 1.03 12.74
C CYS A 383 -1.89 1.14 13.80
N THR A 384 -2.12 0.07 14.56
CA THR A 384 -3.15 0.04 15.61
C THR A 384 -2.85 1.00 16.75
N GLU A 385 -1.59 1.06 17.20
CA GLU A 385 -1.14 1.93 18.28
C GLU A 385 -1.18 3.40 17.87
N VAL A 386 -0.76 3.73 16.66
CA VAL A 386 -0.83 5.10 16.13
C VAL A 386 -2.29 5.54 15.95
N LEU A 387 -3.17 4.68 15.42
CA LEU A 387 -4.59 5.00 15.30
C LEU A 387 -5.24 5.23 16.69
N PHE A 388 -4.91 4.37 17.66
CA PHE A 388 -5.37 4.52 19.04
C PHE A 388 -4.94 5.89 19.60
N LEU A 389 -3.65 6.24 19.50
CA LEU A 389 -3.12 7.52 19.96
C LEU A 389 -3.85 8.71 19.31
N ASP A 390 -4.03 8.70 17.99
CA ASP A 390 -4.67 9.81 17.28
C ASP A 390 -6.14 9.99 17.65
N ILE A 391 -6.89 8.90 17.75
CA ILE A 391 -8.30 8.95 18.17
C ILE A 391 -8.39 9.37 19.64
N PHE A 392 -7.54 8.82 20.50
CA PHE A 392 -7.55 9.15 21.93
C PHE A 392 -7.18 10.60 22.18
N HIS A 393 -6.18 11.14 21.47
CA HIS A 393 -5.80 12.54 21.54
C HIS A 393 -6.94 13.48 21.14
N GLU A 394 -7.65 13.18 20.05
CA GLU A 394 -8.73 14.02 19.55
C GLU A 394 -10.01 13.92 20.42
N TYR A 395 -10.28 12.74 21.00
CA TYR A 395 -11.54 12.43 21.70
C TYR A 395 -11.35 12.01 23.17
N SER A 396 -10.27 12.45 23.82
CA SER A 396 -9.86 12.03 25.18
C SER A 396 -10.96 12.17 26.23
N GLN A 397 -11.73 13.26 26.18
CA GLN A 397 -12.84 13.50 27.11
C GLN A 397 -13.90 12.39 27.08
N THR A 398 -14.11 11.78 25.92
CA THR A 398 -15.07 10.68 25.72
C THR A 398 -14.45 9.34 26.08
N LEU A 399 -13.16 9.15 25.76
CA LEU A 399 -12.49 7.86 25.81
C LEU A 399 -11.77 7.57 27.14
N ALA A 400 -11.37 8.60 27.89
CA ALA A 400 -10.71 8.42 29.19
C ALA A 400 -11.57 7.58 30.17
N PRO A 401 -12.88 7.84 30.37
CA PRO A 401 -13.70 7.01 31.25
C PRO A 401 -13.75 5.53 30.84
N VAL A 402 -13.77 5.25 29.53
CA VAL A 402 -13.82 3.88 29.00
C VAL A 402 -12.53 3.12 29.35
N LEU A 403 -11.39 3.77 29.18
CA LEU A 403 -10.10 3.12 29.45
C LEU A 403 -9.84 2.97 30.95
N LEU A 404 -10.29 3.92 31.77
CA LEU A 404 -10.25 3.80 33.23
C LEU A 404 -11.13 2.65 33.73
N GLU A 405 -12.33 2.47 33.16
CA GLU A 405 -13.18 1.32 33.45
C GLU A 405 -12.46 0.00 33.16
N MET A 406 -11.79 -0.11 32.00
CA MET A 406 -10.99 -1.30 31.66
C MET A 406 -9.90 -1.59 32.69
N VAL A 407 -9.16 -0.58 33.16
CA VAL A 407 -8.14 -0.75 34.21
C VAL A 407 -8.76 -1.21 35.52
N GLN A 408 -9.92 -0.65 35.89
CA GLN A 408 -10.64 -1.03 37.11
C GLN A 408 -11.15 -2.47 37.06
N THR A 409 -11.27 -3.10 35.90
CA THR A 409 -11.58 -4.54 35.85
C THR A 409 -10.38 -5.44 36.15
N LEU A 410 -9.16 -4.90 36.21
CA LEU A 410 -7.89 -5.64 36.27
C LEU A 410 -7.11 -5.45 37.59
N HIS A 411 -7.83 -5.45 38.72
CA HIS A 411 -7.22 -5.26 40.04
C HIS A 411 -6.33 -6.44 40.48
N GLY A 412 -5.14 -6.13 40.97
CA GLY A 412 -4.21 -7.08 41.59
C GLY A 412 -3.52 -8.02 40.60
N PRO A 413 -2.64 -8.92 41.08
CA PRO A 413 -1.93 -9.86 40.23
C PRO A 413 -2.87 -10.81 39.52
N THR A 414 -2.72 -10.96 38.20
CA THR A 414 -3.50 -11.92 37.42
C THR A 414 -3.02 -13.34 37.70
N ASN A 415 -3.94 -14.30 37.72
CA ASN A 415 -3.59 -15.71 37.87
C ASN A 415 -2.63 -16.14 36.74
N VAL A 416 -1.49 -16.75 37.10
CA VAL A 416 -0.46 -17.21 36.14
C VAL A 416 -0.93 -18.31 35.19
N GLU A 417 -2.01 -19.01 35.54
CA GLU A 417 -2.63 -20.01 34.68
C GLU A 417 -3.63 -19.40 33.67
N ASP A 418 -4.10 -18.18 33.90
CA ASP A 418 -5.01 -17.48 33.00
C ASP A 418 -4.22 -16.73 31.92
N SER A 419 -3.84 -17.46 30.88
CA SER A 419 -3.06 -16.91 29.76
C SER A 419 -3.81 -15.79 29.02
N VAL A 420 -5.15 -15.89 28.92
CA VAL A 420 -5.98 -14.86 28.27
C VAL A 420 -6.02 -13.60 29.13
N GLY A 421 -6.23 -13.75 30.44
CA GLY A 421 -6.21 -12.62 31.38
C GLY A 421 -4.87 -11.87 31.40
N LEU A 422 -3.74 -12.58 31.26
CA LEU A 422 -2.43 -11.94 31.14
C LEU A 422 -2.30 -11.11 29.86
N LEU A 423 -2.75 -11.61 28.71
CA LEU A 423 -2.71 -10.87 27.44
C LEU A 423 -3.64 -9.64 27.46
N VAL A 424 -4.84 -9.79 28.01
CA VAL A 424 -5.79 -8.66 28.17
C VAL A 424 -5.20 -7.59 29.06
N LYS A 425 -4.54 -7.98 30.16
CA LYS A 425 -3.90 -7.04 31.07
C LYS A 425 -2.72 -6.32 30.44
N ASP A 426 -1.88 -7.03 29.68
CA ASP A 426 -0.83 -6.42 28.87
C ASP A 426 -1.38 -5.35 27.92
N ALA A 427 -2.45 -5.68 27.18
CA ALA A 427 -3.06 -4.78 26.22
C ALA A 427 -3.67 -3.52 26.87
N VAL A 428 -4.35 -3.67 28.01
CA VAL A 428 -4.89 -2.51 28.74
C VAL A 428 -3.77 -1.62 29.29
N TYR A 429 -2.69 -2.22 29.82
CA TYR A 429 -1.52 -1.46 30.26
C TYR A 429 -0.79 -0.79 29.10
N ASN A 430 -0.76 -1.41 27.91
CA ASN A 430 -0.25 -0.79 26.69
C ASN A 430 -1.03 0.49 26.38
N ALA A 431 -2.37 0.38 26.33
CA ALA A 431 -3.25 1.50 26.02
C ALA A 431 -3.11 2.68 27.00
N ILE A 432 -3.03 2.41 28.32
CA ILE A 432 -2.82 3.45 29.34
C ILE A 432 -1.44 4.09 29.25
N GLY A 433 -0.41 3.31 28.90
CA GLY A 433 0.93 3.84 28.69
C GLY A 433 1.02 4.73 27.46
N LEU A 434 0.39 4.33 26.35
CA LEU A 434 0.30 5.15 25.13
C LEU A 434 -0.42 6.47 25.41
N ALA A 435 -1.54 6.45 26.13
CA ALA A 435 -2.34 7.62 26.45
C ALA A 435 -1.91 8.39 27.72
N ALA A 436 -0.65 8.24 28.16
CA ALA A 436 -0.18 8.83 29.43
C ALA A 436 -0.34 10.36 29.47
N TYR A 437 -0.07 11.05 28.35
CA TYR A 437 -0.18 12.51 28.25
C TYR A 437 -1.64 13.00 28.30
N GLU A 438 -2.59 12.22 27.81
CA GLU A 438 -4.00 12.58 27.86
C GLU A 438 -4.64 12.22 29.20
N LEU A 439 -4.04 11.29 29.97
CA LEU A 439 -4.62 10.73 31.19
C LEU A 439 -4.00 11.24 32.50
N PHE A 440 -2.94 12.05 32.47
CA PHE A 440 -2.21 12.42 33.69
C PHE A 440 -3.03 13.16 34.75
N ASP A 441 -4.14 13.81 34.34
CA ASP A 441 -5.09 14.45 35.25
C ASP A 441 -6.20 13.53 35.73
N ASN A 442 -6.43 12.40 35.04
CA ASN A 442 -7.46 11.43 35.39
C ASN A 442 -6.94 10.23 36.19
N VAL A 443 -5.63 9.97 36.19
CA VAL A 443 -4.99 8.84 36.88
C VAL A 443 -4.02 9.35 37.94
N ASP A 444 -4.21 8.91 39.19
CA ASP A 444 -3.18 9.05 40.23
C ASP A 444 -2.13 7.95 40.06
N PHE A 445 -1.17 8.20 39.18
CA PHE A 445 -0.14 7.24 38.85
C PHE A 445 0.80 6.95 40.01
N ASP A 446 1.07 7.93 40.88
CA ASP A 446 1.88 7.73 42.08
C ASP A 446 1.22 6.70 43.02
N GLN A 447 -0.10 6.82 43.24
CA GLN A 447 -0.85 5.87 44.06
C GLN A 447 -0.90 4.49 43.39
N TRP A 448 -1.18 4.43 42.09
CA TRP A 448 -1.26 3.18 41.35
C TRP A 448 0.08 2.43 41.31
N PHE A 449 1.18 3.16 41.17
CA PHE A 449 2.53 2.62 41.26
C PHE A 449 2.77 1.90 42.59
N LYS A 450 2.43 2.55 43.71
CA LYS A 450 2.63 1.98 45.05
C LYS A 450 1.68 0.84 45.36
N SER A 451 0.42 0.96 44.95
CA SER A 451 -0.64 0.04 45.36
C SER A 451 -0.65 -1.26 44.56
N GLN A 452 -0.24 -1.21 43.28
CA GLN A 452 -0.37 -2.33 42.36
C GLN A 452 0.90 -2.61 41.57
N LEU A 453 1.38 -1.63 40.77
CA LEU A 453 2.43 -1.90 39.77
C LEU A 453 3.72 -2.43 40.42
N LEU A 454 4.10 -1.90 41.59
CA LEU A 454 5.26 -2.39 42.32
C LEU A 454 5.11 -3.86 42.72
N ALA A 455 3.95 -4.29 43.22
CA ALA A 455 3.72 -5.67 43.61
C ALA A 455 3.82 -6.63 42.40
N GLU A 456 3.35 -6.18 41.23
CA GLU A 456 3.40 -6.95 39.99
C GLU A 456 4.83 -7.17 39.47
N LEU A 457 5.72 -6.20 39.64
CA LEU A 457 7.14 -6.35 39.30
C LEU A 457 7.84 -7.44 40.13
N HIS A 458 7.36 -7.72 41.35
CA HIS A 458 7.94 -8.72 42.24
C HIS A 458 7.42 -10.15 42.02
N VAL A 459 6.41 -10.34 41.15
CA VAL A 459 5.86 -11.67 40.88
C VAL A 459 6.89 -12.51 40.12
N SER A 460 7.43 -13.52 40.79
CA SER A 460 8.50 -14.39 40.30
C SER A 460 7.94 -15.62 39.60
N HIS A 461 7.46 -15.44 38.37
CA HIS A 461 7.00 -16.53 37.51
C HIS A 461 7.32 -16.29 36.03
N ILE A 462 7.67 -17.33 35.28
CA ILE A 462 8.08 -17.22 33.87
C ILE A 462 6.96 -16.66 32.99
N ARG A 463 5.72 -17.10 33.17
CA ARG A 463 4.56 -16.56 32.42
C ARG A 463 4.20 -15.12 32.78
N TYR A 464 4.63 -14.64 33.95
CA TYR A 464 4.37 -13.25 34.38
C TYR A 464 5.39 -12.27 33.78
N LYS A 465 6.40 -12.75 33.03
CA LYS A 465 7.42 -11.93 32.38
C LYS A 465 6.82 -10.88 31.43
N LEU A 466 5.74 -11.24 30.74
CA LEU A 466 4.96 -10.34 29.88
C LEU A 466 4.50 -9.10 30.66
N ILE A 467 3.83 -9.31 31.79
CA ILE A 467 3.31 -8.23 32.62
C ILE A 467 4.47 -7.41 33.21
N ARG A 468 5.54 -8.06 33.70
CA ARG A 468 6.71 -7.32 34.22
C ARG A 468 7.28 -6.38 33.17
N ARG A 469 7.53 -6.87 31.95
CA ARG A 469 8.01 -6.07 30.81
C ARG A 469 7.08 -4.88 30.54
N ARG A 470 5.78 -5.14 30.45
CA ARG A 470 4.78 -4.09 30.19
C ARG A 470 4.67 -3.06 31.29
N VAL A 471 4.74 -3.47 32.56
CA VAL A 471 4.71 -2.56 33.70
C VAL A 471 5.94 -1.64 33.71
N ILE A 472 7.13 -2.16 33.42
CA ILE A 472 8.34 -1.33 33.30
C ILE A 472 8.18 -0.32 32.15
N TRP A 473 7.69 -0.77 30.99
CA TRP A 473 7.45 0.11 29.85
C TRP A 473 6.41 1.20 30.17
N LEU A 474 5.30 0.82 30.81
CA LEU A 474 4.24 1.72 31.27
C LEU A 474 4.82 2.79 32.21
N ILE A 475 5.61 2.37 33.20
CA ILE A 475 6.29 3.29 34.12
C ILE A 475 7.21 4.25 33.33
N GLY A 476 7.97 3.75 32.35
CA GLY A 476 8.79 4.57 31.46
C GLY A 476 8.01 5.67 30.75
N GLN A 477 6.80 5.35 30.23
CA GLN A 477 5.93 6.34 29.59
C GLN A 477 5.45 7.41 30.58
N TRP A 478 5.09 7.02 31.79
CA TRP A 478 4.49 7.94 32.78
C TRP A 478 5.50 8.82 33.52
N ILE A 479 6.76 8.38 33.67
CA ILE A 479 7.80 9.17 34.35
C ILE A 479 8.08 10.48 33.62
N SER A 480 8.05 10.47 32.29
CA SER A 480 8.28 11.65 31.47
C SER A 480 7.11 12.65 31.55
N VAL A 481 5.92 12.20 31.96
CA VAL A 481 4.71 13.01 32.06
C VAL A 481 4.47 13.50 33.49
N LYS A 482 4.29 12.59 34.45
CA LYS A 482 3.94 12.93 35.84
C LYS A 482 4.31 11.79 36.80
N PHE A 483 5.42 11.97 37.53
CA PHE A 483 5.87 11.04 38.56
C PHE A 483 6.67 11.76 39.65
N LYS A 484 6.31 11.58 40.93
CA LYS A 484 7.00 12.25 42.04
C LYS A 484 8.45 11.79 42.18
N SER A 485 9.35 12.75 42.37
CA SER A 485 10.79 12.51 42.56
C SER A 485 11.07 11.60 43.76
N GLU A 486 10.26 11.68 44.81
CA GLU A 486 10.36 10.86 46.02
C GLU A 486 10.15 9.36 45.78
N LEU A 487 9.51 8.98 44.65
CA LEU A 487 9.24 7.58 44.31
C LEU A 487 10.32 6.96 43.43
N ARG A 488 11.22 7.77 42.87
CA ARG A 488 12.32 7.30 42.03
C ARG A 488 13.25 6.31 42.73
N PRO A 489 13.62 6.47 44.02
CA PRO A 489 14.44 5.46 44.70
C PRO A 489 13.78 4.07 44.71
N MET A 490 12.48 3.99 45.01
CA MET A 490 11.74 2.73 45.00
C MET A 490 11.69 2.10 43.60
N LEU A 491 11.51 2.93 42.58
CA LEU A 491 11.56 2.48 41.19
C LEU A 491 12.94 1.93 40.81
N TYR A 492 14.01 2.65 41.14
CA TYR A 492 15.36 2.22 40.81
C TYR A 492 15.72 0.91 41.51
N GLU A 493 15.28 0.71 42.76
CA GLU A 493 15.42 -0.56 43.46
C GLU A 493 14.69 -1.71 42.72
N ALA A 494 13.45 -1.46 42.28
CA ALA A 494 12.70 -2.45 41.50
C ALA A 494 13.39 -2.78 40.17
N ILE A 495 13.90 -1.77 39.45
CA ILE A 495 14.64 -1.96 38.20
C ILE A 495 15.94 -2.74 38.42
N LEU A 496 16.71 -2.44 39.46
CA LEU A 496 17.96 -3.15 39.79
C LEU A 496 17.72 -4.64 40.03
N ASN A 497 16.60 -5.00 40.68
CA ASN A 497 16.21 -6.39 40.85
C ASN A 497 15.87 -7.08 39.52
N LEU A 498 15.25 -6.34 38.59
CA LEU A 498 14.84 -6.87 37.27
C LEU A 498 16.02 -6.97 36.29
N MET A 499 17.07 -6.16 36.46
CA MET A 499 18.30 -6.26 35.65
C MET A 499 19.07 -7.58 35.86
N GLN A 500 18.70 -8.38 36.86
CA GLN A 500 19.24 -9.72 37.07
C GLN A 500 18.58 -10.77 36.15
N ASP A 501 17.48 -10.43 35.47
CA ASP A 501 16.73 -11.29 34.54
C ASP A 501 17.23 -11.08 33.10
N GLN A 502 17.88 -12.09 32.51
CA GLN A 502 18.56 -11.99 31.20
C GLN A 502 17.62 -11.60 30.05
N ASP A 503 16.35 -12.02 30.09
CA ASP A 503 15.36 -11.73 29.04
C ASP A 503 14.88 -10.28 29.07
N LEU A 504 14.96 -9.61 30.22
CA LEU A 504 14.46 -8.25 30.40
C LEU A 504 15.53 -7.19 30.14
N VAL A 505 16.82 -7.56 30.10
CA VAL A 505 17.94 -6.62 29.95
C VAL A 505 17.83 -5.77 28.68
N THR A 506 17.42 -6.38 27.56
CA THR A 506 17.28 -5.70 26.26
C THR A 506 16.08 -4.76 26.23
N CYS A 507 14.99 -5.08 26.93
CA CYS A 507 13.83 -4.21 27.06
C CYS A 507 14.08 -3.06 28.05
N ILE A 508 14.70 -3.36 29.18
CA ILE A 508 15.04 -2.40 30.23
C ILE A 508 16.03 -1.35 29.71
N SER A 509 17.05 -1.74 28.93
CA SER A 509 18.02 -0.79 28.37
C SER A 509 17.37 0.24 27.42
N LYS A 510 16.40 -0.17 26.60
CA LYS A 510 15.62 0.74 25.75
C LYS A 510 14.71 1.68 26.56
N ILE A 511 14.13 1.19 27.65
CA ILE A 511 13.25 1.98 28.55
C ILE A 511 14.04 2.97 29.43
N ILE A 512 15.28 2.65 29.81
CA ILE A 512 16.14 3.51 30.64
C ILE A 512 16.79 4.64 29.83
N THR A 513 16.89 4.52 28.51
CA THR A 513 17.50 5.57 27.66
C THR A 513 16.88 6.98 27.87
N PRO A 514 15.56 7.15 28.03
CA PRO A 514 14.95 8.44 28.39
C PRO A 514 15.03 8.83 29.88
N LEU A 515 15.57 7.98 30.77
CA LEU A 515 15.76 8.27 32.20
C LEU A 515 17.15 8.86 32.52
N GLN A 516 18.09 8.86 31.55
CA GLN A 516 19.36 9.58 31.59
C GLN A 516 19.17 11.01 31.09
#